data_AF-A0A972SU69-F1
#
_entry.id   AF-A0A972SU69-F1
#
_cell.length_a   1.000
_cell.length_b   1.000
_cell.length_c   1.000
_cell.angle_alpha   90.00
_cell.angle_beta   90.00
_cell.angle_gamma   90.00
#
_symmetry.space_group_name_H-M   'P 1'
#
loop_
_entity.id
_entity.type
_entity.pdbx_description
1 polymer ?
#
loop_
_entity_poly.entity_id
_entity_poly.type
_entity_poly.pdbx_seq_one_letter_code
_entity_poly.pdbx_strand_id
1 'polypeptide(L)' 'MTTQRVYRPAMSCWEAIEEIKRGSGSCFDPELVEVFVKLVEKYNWGSTESLEIFSPERKKQ' A
#
# COMPACT_ATOMS: atom_id res chain seq x y z
N MET A 1 2.85 8.46 0.73
CA MET A 1 2.03 8.06 -0.43
C MET A 1 0.62 7.84 0.05
N THR A 2 0.36 6.90 0.96
CA THR A 2 -0.99 6.58 1.47
C THR A 2 -1.50 7.43 2.65
N THR A 3 -0.66 8.27 3.24
CA THR A 3 -1.05 9.20 4.32
C THR A 3 -1.26 10.60 3.77
N GLN A 4 -2.28 11.30 4.27
CA GLN A 4 -2.56 12.69 3.92
C GLN A 4 -1.40 13.60 4.36
N ARG A 5 -1.02 14.53 3.50
CA ARG A 5 -0.05 15.60 3.81
C ARG A 5 -0.67 16.95 3.47
N VAL A 6 -0.25 18.01 4.16
CA VAL A 6 -0.82 19.37 3.97
C VAL A 6 -0.75 19.83 2.50
N TYR A 7 0.34 19.48 1.81
CA TYR A 7 0.63 19.90 0.43
C TYR A 7 0.35 18.82 -0.62
N ARG A 8 -0.14 17.64 -0.21
CA ARG A 8 -0.37 16.53 -1.14
C ARG A 8 -1.42 15.55 -0.60
N PRO A 9 -2.45 15.21 -1.39
CA PRO A 9 -3.43 14.21 -1.00
C PRO A 9 -2.81 12.82 -0.79
N ALA A 10 -3.45 12.04 0.07
CA ALA A 10 -3.17 10.62 0.18
C ALA A 10 -3.50 9.90 -1.15
N MET A 11 -2.60 9.03 -1.58
CA MET A 11 -2.84 8.04 -2.62
C MET A 11 -3.63 6.87 -2.02
N SER A 12 -4.49 6.27 -2.83
CA SER A 12 -5.02 4.95 -2.54
C SER A 12 -3.90 3.91 -2.46
N CYS A 13 -4.19 2.76 -1.84
CA CYS A 13 -3.23 1.66 -1.79
C CYS A 13 -2.84 1.20 -3.20
N TRP A 14 -3.80 1.14 -4.12
CA TRP A 14 -3.56 0.78 -5.52
C TRP A 14 -2.61 1.75 -6.23
N GLU A 15 -2.88 3.05 -6.15
CA GLU A 15 -2.01 4.07 -6.74
C GLU A 15 -0.60 4.04 -6.15
N ALA A 16 -0.48 3.74 -4.85
CA ALA A 16 0.81 3.60 -4.20
C ALA A 16 1.60 2.38 -4.71
N ILE A 17 0.91 1.24 -4.92
CA ILE A 17 1.52 0.02 -5.47
C ILE A 17 2.01 0.25 -6.90
N GLU A 18 1.21 0.89 -7.74
CA GLU A 18 1.58 1.19 -9.13
C GLU A 18 2.78 2.15 -9.21
N GLU A 19 2.83 3.15 -8.33
CA GLU A 19 3.98 4.06 -8.26
C GLU A 19 5.26 3.35 -7.78
N ILE A 20 5.15 2.39 -6.85
CA ILE A 20 6.28 1.57 -6.41
C ILE A 20 6.78 0.68 -7.56
N LYS A 21 5.88 0.03 -8.31
CA LYS A 21 6.22 -0.75 -9.50
C LYS A 21 6.92 0.11 -10.56
N ARG A 22 6.39 1.31 -10.83
CA ARG A 22 6.96 2.26 -11.80
C ARG A 22 8.38 2.70 -11.42
N GLY A 23 8.68 2.82 -10.12
CA GLY A 23 10.00 3.17 -9.62
C GLY A 23 10.98 2.00 -9.45
N SER A 24 10.56 0.77 -9.79
CA SER A 24 11.37 -0.44 -9.68
C SER A 24 12.64 -0.36 -10.53
N GLY A 25 13.79 -0.66 -9.93
CA GLY A 25 15.10 -0.58 -10.59
C GLY A 25 15.71 0.83 -10.66
N SER A 26 15.02 1.83 -10.12
CA SER A 26 15.52 3.21 -10.03
C SER A 26 15.52 3.71 -8.59
N CYS A 27 14.33 3.93 -8.03
CA CYS A 27 14.16 4.40 -6.65
C CYS A 27 13.94 3.25 -5.67
N PHE A 28 13.60 2.07 -6.18
CA PHE A 28 13.33 0.86 -5.41
C PHE A 28 14.10 -0.32 -5.97
N ASP A 29 14.52 -1.22 -5.09
CA ASP A 29 15.15 -2.48 -5.46
C ASP A 29 14.14 -3.39 -6.18
N PRO A 30 14.43 -3.90 -7.39
CA PRO A 30 13.49 -4.72 -8.14
C PRO A 30 13.04 -6.00 -7.45
N GLU A 31 13.94 -6.69 -6.74
CA GLU A 31 13.63 -7.94 -6.07
C GLU A 31 12.73 -7.68 -4.86
N LEU A 32 13.00 -6.61 -4.10
CA LEU A 32 12.14 -6.21 -2.99
C LEU A 32 10.76 -5.75 -3.46
N VAL A 33 10.65 -5.06 -4.60
CA VAL A 33 9.35 -4.68 -5.16
C VAL A 33 8.53 -5.92 -5.51
N GLU A 34 9.14 -6.94 -6.09
CA GLU A 34 8.46 -8.20 -6.42
C GLU A 34 7.94 -8.91 -5.15
N VAL A 35 8.78 -9.04 -4.13
CA VAL A 35 8.39 -9.64 -2.84
C VAL A 35 7.27 -8.82 -2.18
N PHE A 36 7.38 -7.50 -2.20
CA PHE A 36 6.37 -6.61 -1.62
C PHE A 36 5.01 -6.77 -2.30
N VAL A 37 4.95 -6.78 -3.64
CA VAL A 37 3.69 -6.95 -4.38
C VAL A 37 3.06 -8.31 -4.06
N LYS A 38 3.85 -9.38 -4.05
CA LYS A 38 3.38 -10.72 -3.66
C LYS A 38 2.78 -10.76 -2.25
N LEU A 39 3.39 -10.04 -1.30
CA LEU A 39 2.86 -9.94 0.07
C LEU A 39 1.54 -9.16 0.10
N VAL A 40 1.48 -8.02 -0.60
CA VAL A 40 0.25 -7.22 -0.69
C VAL A 40 -0.90 -8.05 -1.27
N GLU A 41 -0.67 -8.81 -2.33
CA GLU A 41 -1.68 -9.70 -2.93
C GLU A 41 -2.05 -10.85 -1.99
N LYS A 42 -1.05 -11.52 -1.40
CA LYS A 42 -1.26 -12.66 -0.49
C LYS A 42 -2.09 -12.29 0.74
N TYR A 43 -1.83 -11.13 1.33
CA TYR A 43 -2.56 -10.64 2.49
C TYR A 43 -3.75 -9.76 2.11
N ASN A 44 -4.09 -9.68 0.81
CA ASN A 44 -5.16 -8.85 0.27
C ASN A 44 -5.12 -7.42 0.85
N TRP A 45 -3.91 -6.86 0.99
CA TRP A 45 -3.65 -5.61 1.69
C TRP A 45 -4.32 -4.45 0.94
N GLY A 46 -5.29 -3.81 1.61
CA GLY A 46 -6.10 -2.75 1.01
C GLY A 46 -7.47 -3.20 0.50
N SER A 47 -7.84 -4.48 0.66
CA SER A 47 -9.24 -4.91 0.55
C SER A 47 -10.02 -4.61 1.84
N THR A 48 -11.34 -4.55 1.70
CA THR A 48 -12.28 -4.33 2.81
C THR A 48 -12.12 -5.39 3.92
N GLU A 49 -11.81 -6.66 3.58
CA GLU A 49 -11.65 -7.75 4.56
C GLU A 49 -10.36 -7.66 5.38
N SER A 50 -9.26 -7.17 4.79
CA SER A 50 -7.96 -7.13 5.48
C SER A 50 -7.85 -6.03 6.52
N LEU A 51 -8.68 -4.98 6.40
CA LEU A 51 -8.78 -3.91 7.40
C LEU A 51 -9.42 -4.39 8.71
N GLU A 52 -10.23 -5.45 8.66
CA GLU A 52 -10.87 -6.04 9.85
C GLU A 52 -9.88 -6.89 10.68
N ILE A 53 -8.88 -7.50 10.04
CA ILE A 53 -7.92 -8.41 10.69
C ILE A 53 -6.83 -7.64 11.46
N PHE A 54 -6.37 -6.50 10.94
CA PHE A 54 -5.22 -5.77 11.49
C PHE A 54 -5.56 -4.47 12.23
N SER A 55 -6.85 -4.09 12.31
CA SER A 55 -7.26 -2.84 12.98
C SER A 55 -8.67 -2.96 13.58
N PRO A 56 -8.89 -3.84 14.58
CA PRO A 56 -10.20 -4.00 15.22
C PRO A 56 -10.77 -2.68 15.81
N GLU A 57 -9.93 -1.69 16.13
CA GLU A 57 -10.38 -0.39 16.66
C GLU A 57 -10.75 0.68 15.61
N ARG A 58 -10.68 0.41 14.29
CA ARG A 58 -11.05 1.39 13.26
C ARG A 58 -12.57 1.58 13.06
N LYS A 59 -13.39 1.11 14.01
CA LYS A 59 -14.80 1.51 14.21
C LYS A 59 -14.91 2.48 15.38
N LYS A 60 -14.44 3.72 15.21
CA LYS A 60 -14.88 4.93 15.95
C LYS A 60 -14.00 6.12 15.57
N GLN A 61 -14.46 6.89 14.58
CA GLN A 61 -14.68 8.34 14.67
C GLN A 61 -15.28 8.83 13.35
#